data_AF-A0A7Y5IXH7-F1
#
_entry.id   AF-A0A7Y5IXH7-F1
#
_cell.length_a   1.000
_cell.length_b   1.000
_cell.length_c   1.000
_cell.angle_alpha   90.00
_cell.angle_beta   90.00
_cell.angle_gamma   90.00
#
_symmetry.space_group_name_H-M   'P 1'
#
loop_
_entity.id
_entity.type
_entity.pdbx_description
1 polymer ?
#
loop_
_entity_poly.entity_id
_entity_poly.type
_entity_poly.pdbx_seq_one_letter_code
_entity_poly.pdbx_strand_id
1 'polypeptide(L)'
;QVLDDEKHPDGENALTSAASLYALYSPENKTLKPVGEFNEGRIILNGAHVEHWLNGQKVVEAELGSEDWNTRIANSKFKDWERFSKMPSGHIALQDHGDEVWYRNIRIKQLP
;
A
#
# COMPACT_ATOMS: atom_id res chain seq x y z
N GLN A 1 2.15 2.54 0.20
CA GLN A 1 3.10 3.60 -0.21
C GLN A 1 3.39 4.53 0.97
N VAL A 2 4.63 4.99 1.14
CA VAL A 2 5.02 6.04 2.10
C VAL A 2 5.81 7.10 1.34
N LEU A 3 5.28 8.33 1.25
CA LEU A 3 5.90 9.46 0.55
C LEU A 3 5.25 10.79 1.00
N ASP A 4 5.82 11.92 0.58
CA ASP A 4 5.22 13.25 0.68
C ASP A 4 4.30 13.50 -0.53
N ASP A 5 2.98 13.43 -0.31
CA ASP A 5 1.99 13.62 -1.37
C ASP A 5 2.06 14.99 -2.04
N GLU A 6 2.54 16.02 -1.33
CA GLU A 6 2.56 17.39 -1.85
C GLU A 6 3.75 17.64 -2.78
N LYS A 7 4.86 16.91 -2.60
CA LYS A 7 6.13 17.19 -3.29
C LYS A 7 6.64 16.05 -4.16
N HIS A 8 6.26 14.82 -3.88
CA HIS A 8 6.70 13.67 -4.66
C HIS A 8 5.81 13.51 -5.90
N PRO A 9 6.35 13.24 -7.11
CA PRO A 9 5.55 13.09 -8.33
C PRO A 9 4.45 12.02 -8.24
N ASP A 10 4.72 10.89 -7.56
CA ASP A 10 3.70 9.86 -7.33
C ASP A 10 2.52 10.36 -6.45
N GLY A 11 2.68 11.45 -5.71
CA GLY A 11 1.63 12.10 -4.92
C GLY A 11 0.52 12.73 -5.78
N GLU A 12 0.83 13.11 -7.02
CA GLU A 12 -0.12 13.74 -7.95
C GLU A 12 -1.24 12.79 -8.40
N ASN A 13 -1.03 11.47 -8.29
CA ASN A 13 -2.01 10.46 -8.66
C ASN A 13 -2.41 9.63 -7.44
N ALA A 14 -3.71 9.57 -7.18
CA ALA A 14 -4.27 8.84 -6.04
C ALA A 14 -3.83 7.35 -6.00
N LEU A 15 -3.64 6.71 -7.16
CA LEU A 15 -3.20 5.31 -7.26
C LEU A 15 -1.74 5.11 -6.82
N THR A 16 -0.92 6.15 -6.83
CA THR A 16 0.50 6.09 -6.49
C THR A 16 0.85 6.89 -5.23
N SER A 17 -0.08 7.69 -4.72
CA SER A 17 0.04 8.51 -3.52
C SER A 17 0.19 7.70 -2.22
N ALA A 18 0.53 8.35 -1.12
CA ALA A 18 0.69 7.74 0.21
C ALA A 18 -0.52 6.89 0.60
N ALA A 19 -0.27 5.78 1.31
CA ALA A 19 -1.24 4.75 1.72
C ALA A 19 -1.94 3.96 0.59
N SER A 20 -1.75 4.30 -0.68
CA SER A 20 -2.24 3.49 -1.81
C SER A 20 -1.71 2.05 -1.76
N LEU A 21 -2.49 1.12 -2.30
CA LEU A 21 -1.94 -0.12 -2.85
C LEU A 21 -1.45 0.20 -4.25
N TYR A 22 -0.16 0.51 -4.31
CA TYR A 22 0.46 1.21 -5.42
C TYR A 22 0.02 0.70 -6.81
N ALA A 23 -0.45 1.62 -7.65
CA ALA A 23 -0.95 1.41 -9.01
C ALA A 23 -2.17 0.48 -9.14
N LEU A 24 -2.80 0.06 -8.04
CA LEU A 24 -3.97 -0.84 -8.04
C LEU A 24 -5.19 -0.21 -7.35
N TYR A 25 -5.02 0.31 -6.12
CA TYR A 25 -6.12 0.87 -5.33
C TYR A 25 -5.73 2.22 -4.73
N SER A 26 -6.54 3.23 -5.02
CA SER A 26 -6.44 4.55 -4.41
C SER A 26 -6.96 4.50 -2.97
N PRO A 27 -6.34 5.24 -2.04
CA PRO A 27 -6.83 5.32 -0.68
C PRO A 27 -8.08 6.22 -0.58
N GLU A 28 -9.11 5.76 0.12
CA GLU A 28 -10.32 6.54 0.43
C GLU A 28 -10.22 7.19 1.82
N ASN A 29 -10.81 8.39 1.98
CA ASN A 29 -10.84 9.13 3.25
C ASN A 29 -9.45 9.34 3.90
N LYS A 30 -8.40 9.37 3.07
CA LYS A 30 -7.02 9.52 3.52
C LYS A 30 -6.80 10.85 4.23
N THR A 31 -6.34 10.79 5.48
CA THR A 31 -5.88 11.95 6.23
C THR A 31 -4.45 11.75 6.71
N LEU A 32 -3.52 12.50 6.12
CA LEU A 32 -2.11 12.50 6.50
C LEU A 32 -1.84 13.55 7.57
N LYS A 33 -0.89 13.24 8.46
CA LYS A 33 -0.23 14.28 9.26
C LYS A 33 0.78 15.04 8.40
N PRO A 34 1.14 16.28 8.79
CA PRO A 34 2.15 17.06 8.10
C PRO A 34 3.49 16.34 7.96
N VAL A 35 4.24 16.68 6.93
CA VAL A 35 5.62 16.20 6.72
C VAL A 35 6.48 16.53 7.94
N GLY A 36 7.28 15.57 8.38
CA GLY A 36 8.06 15.65 9.62
C GLY A 36 7.36 15.03 10.85
N GLU A 37 6.06 14.72 10.74
CA GLU A 37 5.34 13.98 11.77
C GLU A 37 5.19 12.49 11.42
N PHE A 38 5.12 11.66 12.47
CA PHE A 38 4.87 10.23 12.31
C PHE A 38 3.39 9.94 12.05
N ASN A 39 3.11 9.41 10.86
CA ASN A 39 1.88 8.70 10.54
C ASN A 39 1.93 7.26 11.08
N GLU A 40 0.76 6.72 11.45
CA GLU A 40 0.62 5.30 11.77
C GLU A 40 0.05 4.56 10.56
N GLY A 41 0.80 3.57 10.04
CA GLY A 41 0.35 2.69 8.98
C GLY A 41 0.13 1.27 9.50
N ARG A 42 -0.90 0.59 9.00
CA ARG A 42 -1.12 -0.84 9.25
C ARG A 42 -1.59 -1.53 7.98
N ILE A 43 -1.01 -2.70 7.70
CA ILE A 43 -1.43 -3.59 6.63
C ILE A 43 -2.01 -4.85 7.27
N ILE A 44 -3.17 -5.29 6.81
CA ILE A 44 -3.76 -6.57 7.18
C ILE A 44 -3.84 -7.41 5.90
N LEU A 45 -3.31 -8.63 5.97
CA LEU A 45 -3.49 -9.66 4.95
C LEU A 45 -4.02 -10.91 5.65
N ASN A 46 -5.29 -11.21 5.46
CA ASN A 46 -5.97 -12.35 6.08
C ASN A 46 -6.56 -13.26 4.99
N GLY A 47 -5.86 -14.34 4.66
CA GLY A 47 -6.18 -15.11 3.45
C GLY A 47 -5.98 -14.24 2.21
N ALA A 48 -7.05 -14.05 1.43
CA ALA A 48 -7.06 -13.18 0.26
C ALA A 48 -7.49 -11.73 0.59
N HIS A 49 -8.00 -11.47 1.79
CA HIS A 49 -8.47 -10.14 2.18
C HIS A 49 -7.30 -9.22 2.56
N VAL A 50 -7.24 -8.05 1.91
CA VAL A 50 -6.19 -7.04 2.11
C VAL A 50 -6.81 -5.75 2.61
N GLU A 51 -6.22 -5.16 3.64
CA GLU A 51 -6.57 -3.81 4.09
C GLU A 51 -5.32 -2.96 4.29
N HIS A 52 -5.38 -1.69 3.88
CA HIS A 52 -4.47 -0.67 4.37
C HIS A 52 -5.21 0.27 5.30
N TRP A 53 -4.53 0.62 6.39
CA TRP A 53 -4.99 1.58 7.38
C TRP A 53 -3.97 2.69 7.53
N LEU A 54 -4.47 3.91 7.70
CA LEU A 54 -3.69 5.11 7.96
C LEU A 54 -4.32 5.87 9.13
N ASN A 55 -3.54 6.15 10.17
CA ASN A 55 -3.95 6.93 11.34
C ASN A 55 -5.30 6.45 11.95
N GLY A 56 -5.48 5.13 12.04
CA GLY A 56 -6.67 4.51 12.60
C GLY A 56 -7.87 4.39 11.65
N GLN A 57 -7.76 4.82 10.39
CA GLN A 57 -8.83 4.71 9.40
C GLN A 57 -8.46 3.70 8.31
N LYS A 58 -9.41 2.85 7.91
CA LYS A 58 -9.23 1.97 6.75
C LYS A 58 -9.34 2.82 5.49
N VAL A 59 -8.33 2.74 4.64
CA VAL A 59 -8.22 3.56 3.43
C VAL A 59 -8.16 2.72 2.16
N VAL A 60 -7.76 1.44 2.23
CA VAL A 60 -7.84 0.50 1.10
C VAL A 60 -8.41 -0.82 1.60
N GLU A 61 -9.24 -1.43 0.76
CA GLU A 61 -9.76 -2.79 0.92
C GLU A 61 -9.72 -3.49 -0.44
N ALA A 62 -9.20 -4.71 -0.50
CA ALA A 62 -9.08 -5.49 -1.72
C ALA A 62 -9.15 -6.99 -1.42
N GLU A 63 -9.53 -7.77 -2.43
CA GLU A 63 -9.60 -9.24 -2.35
C GLU A 63 -8.70 -9.84 -3.44
N LEU A 64 -7.60 -10.48 -3.04
CA LEU A 64 -6.67 -11.13 -3.97
C LEU A 64 -7.38 -12.19 -4.80
N GLY A 65 -7.18 -12.13 -6.11
CA GLY A 65 -7.76 -13.09 -7.07
C GLY A 65 -9.23 -12.84 -7.42
N SER A 66 -9.88 -11.83 -6.83
CA SER A 66 -11.21 -11.37 -7.27
C SER A 66 -11.18 -10.83 -8.71
N GLU A 67 -12.35 -10.70 -9.33
CA GLU A 67 -12.47 -10.13 -10.68
C GLU A 67 -11.92 -8.71 -10.76
N ASP A 68 -12.21 -7.88 -9.74
CA ASP A 68 -11.69 -6.51 -9.63
C ASP A 68 -10.16 -6.51 -9.52
N TRP A 69 -9.59 -7.36 -8.66
CA TRP A 69 -8.14 -7.52 -8.51
C TRP A 69 -7.45 -7.90 -9.82
N ASN A 70 -7.96 -8.94 -10.48
CA ASN A 70 -7.38 -9.44 -11.73
C ASN A 70 -7.47 -8.40 -12.85
N THR A 71 -8.62 -7.71 -12.94
CA THR A 71 -8.83 -6.62 -13.89
C THR A 71 -7.85 -5.47 -13.65
N ARG A 72 -7.62 -5.07 -12.39
CA ARG A 72 -6.65 -4.03 -12.05
C ARG A 72 -5.22 -4.42 -12.42
N ILE A 73 -4.81 -5.65 -12.12
CA ILE A 73 -3.48 -6.14 -12.52
C ILE A 73 -3.31 -6.08 -14.03
N ALA A 74 -4.28 -6.60 -14.79
CA ALA A 74 -4.23 -6.65 -16.25
C ALA A 74 -4.11 -5.25 -16.89
N ASN A 75 -4.66 -4.23 -16.23
CA ASN A 75 -4.61 -2.83 -16.66
C ASN A 75 -3.48 -2.01 -16.00
N SER A 76 -2.61 -2.64 -15.20
CA SER A 76 -1.52 -1.98 -14.50
C SER A 76 -0.15 -2.25 -15.14
N LYS A 77 0.89 -1.59 -14.61
CA LYS A 77 2.29 -1.89 -14.96
C LYS A 77 2.75 -3.32 -14.60
N PHE A 78 1.97 -4.04 -13.78
CA PHE A 78 2.30 -5.38 -13.32
C PHE A 78 1.78 -6.50 -14.23
N LYS A 79 1.04 -6.18 -15.30
CA LYS A 79 0.41 -7.18 -16.18
C LYS A 79 1.38 -8.23 -16.74
N ASP A 80 2.62 -7.83 -17.00
CA ASP A 80 3.66 -8.68 -17.59
C ASP A 80 4.54 -9.36 -16.51
N TRP A 81 4.26 -9.15 -15.22
CA TRP A 81 5.05 -9.72 -14.12
C TRP A 81 4.47 -11.07 -13.70
N GLU A 82 4.95 -12.14 -14.32
CA GLU A 82 4.38 -13.49 -14.18
C GLU A 82 4.21 -13.99 -12.73
N ARG A 83 5.04 -13.53 -11.78
CA ARG A 83 4.99 -13.95 -10.38
C ARG A 83 4.29 -12.95 -9.45
N PHE A 84 3.88 -11.79 -9.95
CA PHE A 84 3.24 -10.75 -9.13
C PHE A 84 1.95 -11.27 -8.51
N SER A 85 1.81 -11.14 -7.19
CA SER A 85 0.65 -11.59 -6.39
C SER A 85 0.32 -13.09 -6.42
N LYS A 86 1.24 -13.96 -6.87
CA LYS A 86 0.99 -15.41 -6.98
C LYS A 86 1.55 -16.27 -5.83
N MET A 87 2.36 -15.69 -4.95
CA MET A 87 3.00 -16.42 -3.84
C MET A 87 2.13 -16.31 -2.58
N PRO A 88 1.85 -17.42 -1.87
CA PRO A 88 1.03 -17.40 -0.65
C PRO A 88 1.76 -16.84 0.57
N SER A 89 3.08 -16.65 0.48
CA SER A 89 3.91 -16.06 1.53
C SER A 89 5.11 -15.33 0.91
N GLY A 90 5.73 -14.45 1.69
CA GLY A 90 6.86 -13.65 1.26
C GLY A 90 7.47 -12.84 2.40
N HIS A 91 8.34 -11.89 2.03
CA HIS A 91 9.00 -11.00 2.97
C HIS A 91 8.26 -9.67 3.10
N ILE A 92 8.40 -9.03 4.27
CA ILE A 92 8.06 -7.62 4.45
C ILE A 92 9.32 -6.82 4.13
N ALA A 93 9.17 -5.79 3.29
CA ALA A 93 10.24 -4.91 2.90
C ALA A 93 9.88 -3.45 3.19
N LEU A 94 10.88 -2.66 3.55
CA LEU A 94 10.82 -1.20 3.56
C LEU A 94 11.63 -0.72 2.37
N GLN A 95 11.02 0.11 1.53
CA GLN A 95 11.66 0.61 0.33
C GLN A 95 12.31 1.97 0.62
N ASP A 96 13.53 2.13 0.13
CA ASP A 96 14.15 3.43 -0.12
C ASP A 96 14.05 3.72 -1.63
N HIS A 97 13.61 4.92 -1.98
CA HIS A 97 13.47 5.38 -3.36
C HIS A 97 14.15 6.74 -3.58
N GLY A 98 15.18 7.06 -2.79
CA GLY A 98 16.01 8.26 -2.96
C GLY A 98 15.60 9.45 -2.11
N ASP A 99 14.50 9.34 -1.36
CA ASP A 99 14.03 10.34 -0.41
C ASP A 99 14.23 9.87 1.03
N GLU A 100 14.47 10.82 1.94
CA GLU A 100 14.62 10.52 3.36
C GLU A 100 13.30 10.02 3.96
N VAL A 101 13.35 8.87 4.63
CA VAL A 101 12.19 8.27 5.31
C VAL A 101 12.61 7.69 6.66
N TRP A 102 11.73 7.85 7.66
CA TRP A 102 11.95 7.33 9.01
C TRP A 102 10.88 6.32 9.41
N TYR A 103 11.30 5.20 9.98
CA TYR A 103 10.40 4.16 10.50
C TYR A 103 10.65 3.92 11.99
N ARG A 104 9.58 3.67 12.74
CA ARG A 104 9.64 3.23 14.15
C ARG A 104 8.45 2.35 14.50
N ASN A 105 8.54 1.63 15.61
CA ASN A 105 7.46 0.78 16.14
C ASN A 105 6.97 -0.29 15.16
N ILE A 106 7.86 -0.87 14.36
CA ILE A 106 7.53 -1.94 13.43
C ILE A 106 7.22 -3.22 14.23
N ARG A 107 5.98 -3.72 14.09
CA ARG A 107 5.48 -4.90 14.79
C ARG A 107 4.73 -5.79 13.80
N ILE A 108 4.83 -7.10 14.01
CA ILE A 108 4.18 -8.09 13.15
C ILE A 108 3.38 -9.03 14.05
N LYS A 109 2.14 -9.31 13.65
CA LYS A 109 1.30 -10.36 14.23
C LYS A 109 0.95 -11.34 13.12
N GLN A 110 1.39 -12.58 13.25
CA GLN A 110 0.94 -13.65 12.37
C GLN A 110 -0.54 -13.93 12.65
N LEU A 111 -1.32 -14.07 11.57
CA LEU A 111 -2.74 -14.42 11.64
C LEU A 111 -2.91 -15.95 11.51
N PRO A 112 -4.02 -16.52 12.04
CA PRO A 112 -4.30 -17.95 11.97
C PRO A 112 -4.40 -18.50 10.55
#